data_AF-A0A246GC83-F1
#
_entry.id   AF-A0A246GC83-F1
#
_cell.length_a   1.000
_cell.length_b   1.000
_cell.length_c   1.000
_cell.angle_alpha   90.00
_cell.angle_beta   90.00
_cell.angle_gamma   90.00
#
_symmetry.space_group_name_H-M   'P 1'
#
loop_
_entity.id
_entity.type
_entity.pdbx_description
1 polymer ?
#
loop_
_entity_poly.entity_id
_entity_poly.type
_entity_poly.pdbx_seq_one_letter_code
_entity_poly.pdbx_strand_id
1 'polypeptide(L)'
;MTSTVASGNINLDVKVKFLKDYTNLKLVVYVVEDGLVYNQSNYTSFFGGASTLVNFVHDDVLRKCLTTSILGDVLTGTTTNATVTKNFNIAVPSNISDPTKMKFVAFVVDQTGNALNVRKSNPNENQSFQVNP
;
A
#
# COMPACT_ATOMS: atom_id res chain seq x y z
N MET A 1 -8.82 5.97 -4.31
CA MET A 1 -7.41 6.37 -4.10
C MET A 1 -6.99 7.15 -5.31
N THR A 2 -6.39 8.33 -5.14
CA THR A 2 -5.95 9.17 -6.26
C THR A 2 -4.51 9.53 -6.02
N SER A 3 -3.66 9.39 -7.04
CA SER A 3 -2.24 9.70 -6.92
C SER A 3 -1.73 10.56 -8.07
N THR A 4 -0.73 11.38 -7.78
CA THR A 4 0.15 12.02 -8.76
C THR A 4 1.58 11.78 -8.33
N VAL A 5 2.42 11.27 -9.22
CA VAL A 5 3.85 11.11 -9.04
C VAL A 5 4.54 11.92 -10.13
N ALA A 6 5.13 13.04 -9.74
CA ALA A 6 5.75 14.00 -10.65
C ALA A 6 6.91 14.70 -9.95
N SER A 7 7.95 15.04 -10.70
CA SER A 7 9.12 15.80 -10.21
C SER A 7 9.77 15.22 -8.95
N GLY A 8 9.77 13.88 -8.81
CA GLY A 8 10.35 13.20 -7.64
C GLY A 8 9.49 13.24 -6.38
N ASN A 9 8.23 13.68 -6.47
CA ASN A 9 7.29 13.72 -5.36
C ASN A 9 6.09 12.81 -5.61
N ILE A 10 5.53 12.29 -4.51
CA ILE A 10 4.28 11.57 -4.44
C ILE A 10 3.26 12.49 -3.77
N ASN A 11 2.15 12.74 -4.43
CA ASN A 11 0.93 13.27 -3.84
C ASN A 11 -0.14 12.18 -3.89
N LEU A 12 -0.61 11.72 -2.72
CA LEU A 12 -1.52 10.58 -2.61
C LEU A 12 -2.71 10.92 -1.70
N ASP A 13 -3.91 10.84 -2.25
CA ASP A 13 -5.17 10.92 -1.52
C ASP A 13 -5.76 9.52 -1.31
N VAL A 14 -5.79 9.10 -0.06
CA VAL A 14 -6.49 7.88 0.37
C VAL A 14 -7.83 8.27 0.97
N LYS A 15 -8.92 7.88 0.30
CA LYS A 15 -10.30 8.11 0.73
C LYS A 15 -10.92 6.81 1.20
N VAL A 16 -11.52 6.82 2.39
CA VAL A 16 -12.22 5.67 2.99
C VAL A 16 -13.66 6.08 3.26
N LYS A 17 -14.62 5.32 2.73
CA LYS A 17 -16.06 5.53 2.95
C LYS A 17 -16.60 4.45 3.88
N PHE A 18 -17.39 4.84 4.87
CA PHE A 18 -17.94 3.93 5.87
C PHE A 18 -19.44 3.69 5.63
N LEU A 19 -19.85 2.42 5.62
CA LEU A 19 -21.25 2.01 5.43
C LEU A 19 -21.98 1.76 6.76
N LYS A 20 -21.27 1.82 7.87
CA LYS A 20 -21.77 1.73 9.24
C LYS A 20 -20.78 2.43 10.17
N ASP A 21 -21.14 2.56 11.43
CA ASP A 21 -20.25 3.07 12.46
C ASP A 21 -19.16 2.04 12.81
N TYR A 22 -17.93 2.51 12.95
CA TYR A 22 -16.79 1.73 13.40
C TYR A 22 -16.04 2.46 14.51
N THR A 23 -15.34 1.70 15.35
CA THR A 23 -14.42 2.21 16.37
C THR A 23 -13.04 1.58 16.20
N ASN A 24 -12.01 2.26 16.72
CA ASN A 24 -10.64 1.75 16.80
C ASN A 24 -10.03 1.28 15.46
N LEU A 25 -10.43 1.90 14.35
CA LEU A 25 -9.83 1.62 13.05
C LEU A 25 -8.53 2.39 12.85
N LYS A 26 -7.59 1.76 12.14
CA LYS A 26 -6.38 2.41 11.68
C LYS A 26 -6.24 2.25 10.18
N LEU A 27 -5.69 3.28 9.53
CA LEU A 27 -5.27 3.22 8.14
C LEU A 27 -3.78 2.90 8.11
N VAL A 28 -3.38 1.97 7.24
CA VAL A 28 -1.99 1.72 6.88
C VAL A 28 -1.83 2.03 5.39
N VAL A 29 -0.74 2.72 5.03
CA VAL A 29 -0.44 3.03 3.63
C VAL A 29 1.03 2.74 3.33
N TYR A 30 1.25 1.88 2.35
CA TYR A 30 2.55 1.43 1.90
C TYR A 30 2.84 1.87 0.48
N VAL A 31 4.13 2.05 0.23
CA VAL A 31 4.73 2.12 -1.10
C VAL A 31 5.48 0.81 -1.31
N VAL A 32 5.14 0.08 -2.36
CA VAL A 32 5.78 -1.19 -2.75
C VAL A 32 6.38 -1.06 -4.15
N GLU A 33 7.28 -1.96 -4.54
CA GLU A 33 7.90 -1.97 -5.87
C GLU A 33 8.01 -3.37 -6.44
N ASP A 34 7.76 -3.47 -7.74
CA ASP A 34 7.86 -4.71 -8.52
C ASP A 34 9.17 -4.85 -9.27
N GLY A 35 9.47 -6.08 -9.68
CA GLY A 35 10.52 -6.34 -10.66
C GLY A 35 11.94 -6.14 -10.15
N LEU A 36 12.17 -6.27 -8.84
CA LEU A 36 13.50 -6.24 -8.26
C LEU A 36 14.19 -7.59 -8.46
N VAL A 37 15.41 -7.60 -9.00
CA VAL A 37 16.10 -8.84 -9.37
C VAL A 37 17.27 -9.10 -8.43
N TYR A 38 17.16 -10.14 -7.61
CA TYR A 38 18.18 -10.53 -6.63
C TYR A 38 18.28 -12.06 -6.50
N ASN A 39 19.33 -12.55 -5.86
CA ASN A 39 19.43 -13.96 -5.51
C ASN A 39 18.56 -14.26 -4.29
N GLN A 40 17.80 -15.35 -4.33
CA GLN A 40 16.96 -15.80 -3.22
C GLN A 40 17.39 -17.19 -2.74
N SER A 41 17.70 -17.32 -1.44
CA SER A 41 17.88 -18.62 -0.81
C SER A 41 16.56 -19.38 -0.84
N ASN A 42 16.59 -20.65 -1.21
CA ASN A 42 15.42 -21.49 -1.36
C ASN A 42 15.66 -22.87 -0.73
N TYR A 43 15.02 -23.08 0.43
CA TYR A 43 15.06 -24.36 1.14
C TYR A 43 13.77 -25.17 0.90
N THR A 44 13.17 -25.00 -0.28
CA THR A 44 11.93 -25.68 -0.69
C THR A 44 12.11 -26.34 -2.05
N SER A 45 11.16 -27.18 -2.46
CA SER A 45 11.12 -27.76 -3.80
C SER A 45 10.49 -26.82 -4.86
N PHE A 46 10.03 -25.63 -4.47
CA PHE A 46 9.45 -24.68 -5.42
C PHE A 46 10.53 -24.07 -6.32
N PHE A 47 10.11 -23.56 -7.48
CA PHE A 47 10.97 -22.88 -8.45
C PHE A 47 12.21 -23.70 -8.87
N GLY A 48 12.04 -25.02 -9.03
CA GLY A 48 13.10 -25.93 -9.47
C GLY A 48 14.00 -26.47 -8.34
N GLY A 49 13.76 -26.09 -7.08
CA GLY A 49 14.40 -26.72 -5.92
C GLY A 49 15.90 -26.46 -5.74
N ALA A 50 16.49 -25.54 -6.51
CA ALA A 50 17.86 -25.10 -6.30
C ALA A 50 17.99 -24.36 -4.96
N SER A 51 19.11 -24.55 -4.25
CA SER A 51 19.36 -23.93 -2.94
C SER A 51 19.45 -22.40 -3.01
N THR A 52 19.88 -21.87 -4.15
CA THR A 52 19.86 -20.44 -4.47
C THR A 52 19.23 -20.25 -5.84
N LEU A 53 18.14 -19.47 -5.88
CA LEU A 53 17.52 -19.00 -7.10
C LEU A 53 18.24 -17.73 -7.55
N VAL A 54 19.02 -17.83 -8.63
CA VAL A 54 19.74 -16.68 -9.19
C VAL A 54 18.79 -15.81 -10.01
N ASN A 55 18.93 -14.48 -9.89
CA ASN A 55 18.09 -13.49 -10.60
C ASN A 55 16.59 -13.71 -10.38
N PHE A 56 16.18 -14.04 -9.14
CA PHE A 56 14.79 -14.15 -8.77
C PHE A 56 14.12 -12.76 -8.81
N VAL A 57 12.91 -12.71 -9.37
CA VAL A 57 12.13 -11.48 -9.48
C VAL A 57 11.25 -11.34 -8.25
N HIS A 58 11.46 -10.27 -7.50
CA HIS A 58 10.68 -9.92 -6.33
C HIS A 58 9.67 -8.83 -6.70
N ASP A 59 8.40 -9.13 -6.46
CA ASP A 59 7.28 -8.22 -6.63
C ASP A 59 6.69 -7.80 -5.29
N ASP A 60 5.98 -6.67 -5.26
CA ASP A 60 5.32 -6.08 -4.10
C ASP A 60 6.26 -5.86 -2.89
N VAL A 61 7.54 -5.54 -3.14
CA VAL A 61 8.53 -5.32 -2.08
C VAL A 61 8.26 -3.99 -1.35
N LEU A 62 8.04 -4.03 -0.04
CA LEU A 62 7.79 -2.84 0.77
C LEU A 62 9.00 -1.88 0.75
N ARG A 63 8.80 -0.66 0.24
CA ARG A 63 9.83 0.38 0.15
C ARG A 63 9.66 1.45 1.23
N LYS A 64 8.42 1.77 1.61
CA LYS A 64 8.11 2.79 2.63
C LYS A 64 6.73 2.57 3.26
N CYS A 65 6.62 2.80 4.57
CA CYS A 65 5.36 3.05 5.26
C CYS A 65 5.12 4.56 5.33
N LEU A 66 3.98 5.02 4.83
CA LEU A 66 3.61 6.45 4.78
C LEU A 66 2.90 6.92 6.05
N THR A 67 2.23 6.01 6.75
CA THR A 67 1.62 6.28 8.06
C THR A 67 2.69 6.39 9.14
N THR A 68 2.40 7.12 10.22
CA THR A 68 3.38 7.42 11.28
C THR A 68 3.87 6.16 12.01
N SER A 69 3.06 5.10 12.02
CA SER A 69 3.40 3.79 12.53
C SER A 69 3.19 2.71 11.46
N ILE A 70 3.99 1.63 11.54
CA ILE A 70 3.79 0.41 10.74
C ILE A 70 2.45 -0.27 11.04
N LEU A 71 1.87 0.00 12.22
CA LEU A 71 0.55 -0.47 12.64
C LEU A 71 -0.59 0.46 12.21
N GLY A 72 -0.26 1.54 11.49
CA GLY A 72 -1.22 2.49 10.96
C GLY A 72 -1.54 3.68 11.85
N ASP A 73 -2.16 4.68 11.24
CA ASP A 73 -2.65 5.89 11.89
C ASP A 73 -4.14 5.75 12.22
N VAL A 74 -4.53 6.21 13.41
CA VAL A 74 -5.94 6.17 13.84
C VAL A 74 -6.83 6.94 12.85
N LEU A 75 -7.93 6.30 12.46
CA LEU A 75 -9.00 6.94 11.71
C LEU A 75 -10.03 7.50 12.68
N THR A 76 -10.32 8.80 12.54
CA THR A 76 -11.40 9.49 13.25
C THR A 76 -12.53 9.81 12.26
N GLY A 77 -13.76 10.00 12.74
CA GLY A 77 -14.91 10.26 11.86
C GLY A 77 -15.38 9.02 11.08
N THR A 78 -15.22 7.83 11.68
CA THR A 78 -15.57 6.53 11.10
C THR A 78 -17.06 6.20 11.27
N THR A 79 -17.94 7.17 10.99
CA THR A 79 -19.39 7.06 11.13
C THR A 79 -20.06 6.72 9.79
N THR A 80 -21.27 6.19 9.87
CA THR A 80 -22.09 5.80 8.73
C THR A 80 -22.18 6.93 7.69
N ASN A 81 -21.95 6.60 6.42
CA ASN A 81 -21.89 7.50 5.27
C ASN A 81 -20.75 8.54 5.25
N ALA A 82 -19.92 8.61 6.29
CA ALA A 82 -18.77 9.51 6.30
C ALA A 82 -17.70 9.05 5.29
N THR A 83 -16.98 10.03 4.75
CA THR A 83 -15.76 9.80 3.97
C THR A 83 -14.60 10.48 4.67
N VAL A 84 -13.59 9.70 5.05
CA VAL A 84 -12.35 10.21 5.62
C VAL A 84 -11.30 10.24 4.53
N THR A 85 -10.59 11.35 4.40
CA THR A 85 -9.48 11.52 3.45
C THR A 85 -8.18 11.72 4.22
N LYS A 86 -7.13 10.99 3.82
CA LYS A 86 -5.76 11.20 4.27
C LYS A 86 -4.91 11.55 3.05
N ASN A 87 -4.25 12.70 3.12
CA ASN A 87 -3.30 13.16 2.10
C ASN A 87 -1.88 12.85 2.56
N PHE A 88 -1.06 12.36 1.63
CA PHE A 88 0.37 12.19 1.80
C PHE A 88 1.09 12.98 0.71
N ASN A 89 1.99 13.87 1.11
CA ASN A 89 2.86 14.60 0.20
C ASN A 89 4.31 14.39 0.66
N ILE A 90 5.03 13.54 -0.06
CA ILE A 90 6.41 13.17 0.28
C ILE A 90 7.27 13.07 -0.98
N ALA A 91 8.60 13.09 -0.80
CA ALA A 91 9.51 12.68 -1.88
C ALA A 91 9.36 11.18 -2.17
N VAL A 92 9.57 10.78 -3.42
CA VAL A 92 9.74 9.38 -3.81
C VAL A 92 10.88 8.80 -2.97
N PRO A 93 10.66 7.69 -2.22
CA PRO A 93 11.68 7.11 -1.38
C PRO A 93 12.96 6.79 -2.16
N SER A 94 14.12 7.22 -1.65
CA SER A 94 15.42 7.08 -2.34
C SER A 94 15.86 5.64 -2.56
N ASN A 95 15.24 4.69 -1.87
CA ASN A 95 15.51 3.27 -2.05
C ASN A 95 14.81 2.71 -3.29
N ILE A 96 13.74 3.34 -3.81
CA ILE A 96 13.06 2.88 -5.02
C ILE A 96 14.01 2.82 -6.21
N SER A 97 14.05 1.68 -6.89
CA SER A 97 14.98 1.47 -8.01
C SER A 97 14.39 1.96 -9.32
N ASP A 98 13.10 1.73 -9.54
CA ASP A 98 12.34 2.20 -10.70
C ASP A 98 10.97 2.73 -10.25
N PRO A 99 10.77 4.06 -10.21
CA PRO A 99 9.50 4.68 -9.83
C PRO A 99 8.31 4.28 -10.70
N THR A 100 8.54 3.76 -11.91
CA THR A 100 7.46 3.29 -12.79
C THR A 100 6.90 1.93 -12.37
N LYS A 101 7.63 1.18 -11.54
CA LYS A 101 7.23 -0.11 -10.96
C LYS A 101 6.74 0.00 -9.52
N MET A 102 6.69 1.21 -8.99
CA MET A 102 6.13 1.49 -7.69
C MET A 102 4.61 1.29 -7.69
N LYS A 103 4.02 0.87 -6.56
CA LYS A 103 2.58 0.84 -6.34
C LYS A 103 2.25 1.36 -4.94
N PHE A 104 1.03 1.87 -4.77
CA PHE A 104 0.49 2.25 -3.47
C PHE A 104 -0.47 1.18 -2.96
N VAL A 105 -0.32 0.77 -1.70
CA VAL A 105 -1.23 -0.16 -1.04
C VAL A 105 -1.76 0.50 0.21
N ALA A 106 -3.08 0.73 0.28
CA ALA A 106 -3.73 1.27 1.47
C ALA A 106 -4.77 0.27 1.98
N PHE A 107 -4.76 0.04 3.28
CA PHE A 107 -5.68 -0.88 3.91
C PHE A 107 -6.10 -0.39 5.29
N VAL A 108 -7.32 -0.73 5.67
CA VAL A 108 -7.90 -0.37 6.96
C VAL A 108 -7.89 -1.60 7.84
N VAL A 109 -7.35 -1.48 9.04
CA VAL A 109 -7.28 -2.55 10.03
C VAL A 109 -8.15 -2.24 11.25
N ASP A 110 -8.70 -3.29 11.86
CA ASP A 110 -9.35 -3.19 13.17
C ASP A 110 -8.34 -3.23 14.32
N GLN A 111 -8.83 -3.15 15.56
CA GLN A 111 -8.00 -3.15 16.77
C GLN A 111 -7.17 -4.43 16.98
N THR A 112 -7.55 -5.54 16.33
CA THR A 112 -6.84 -6.83 16.40
C THR A 112 -5.85 -7.00 15.26
N GLY A 113 -5.80 -6.06 14.32
CA GLY A 113 -4.92 -6.08 13.16
C GLY A 113 -5.51 -6.77 11.93
N ASN A 114 -6.79 -7.14 11.94
CA ASN A 114 -7.42 -7.72 10.75
C ASN A 114 -7.66 -6.64 9.71
N ALA A 115 -7.26 -6.89 8.46
CA ALA A 115 -7.59 -6.01 7.35
C ALA A 115 -9.08 -6.14 7.00
N LEU A 116 -9.82 -5.04 7.13
CA LEU A 116 -11.24 -4.96 6.77
C LEU A 116 -11.44 -4.70 5.28
N ASN A 117 -10.52 -3.93 4.68
CA ASN A 117 -10.53 -3.62 3.26
C ASN A 117 -9.12 -3.19 2.81
N VAL A 118 -8.80 -3.43 1.54
CA VAL A 118 -7.52 -3.08 0.92
C VAL A 118 -7.73 -2.54 -0.49
N ARG A 119 -6.90 -1.57 -0.86
CA ARG A 119 -6.77 -1.07 -2.23
C ARG A 119 -5.32 -0.95 -2.62
N LYS A 120 -5.05 -1.35 -3.88
CA LYS A 120 -3.79 -1.15 -4.57
C LYS A 120 -4.02 -0.25 -5.78
N SER A 121 -3.08 0.66 -6.04
CA SER A 121 -3.11 1.58 -7.18
C SER A 121 -1.72 1.70 -7.78
N ASN A 122 -1.62 1.80 -9.11
CA ASN A 122 -0.39 2.24 -9.75
C ASN A 122 -0.23 3.76 -9.60
N PRO A 123 0.96 4.32 -9.87
CA PRO A 123 1.19 5.75 -9.88
C PRO A 123 0.31 6.45 -10.92
N ASN A 124 -0.09 7.68 -10.64
CA ASN A 124 -0.88 8.52 -11.54
C ASN A 124 -2.29 7.99 -11.86
N GLU A 125 -2.81 7.06 -11.06
CA GLU A 125 -4.18 6.56 -11.19
C GLU A 125 -5.17 7.32 -10.29
N ASN A 126 -6.42 7.36 -10.76
CA ASN A 126 -7.57 7.80 -9.98
C ASN A 126 -8.61 6.68 -9.87
N GLN A 127 -8.71 6.11 -8.67
CA GLN A 127 -9.66 5.04 -8.34
C GLN A 127 -10.83 5.59 -7.54
N SER A 128 -12.02 5.57 -8.14
CA SER A 128 -13.29 5.85 -7.48
C SER A 128 -13.65 4.76 -6.46
N PHE A 129 -14.59 5.06 -5.55
CA PHE A 129 -15.15 4.03 -4.68
C PHE A 129 -15.82 2.94 -5.51
N GLN A 130 -15.46 1.69 -5.27
CA GLN A 130 -16.28 0.56 -5.69
C GLN A 130 -17.33 0.36 -4.61
N VAL A 131 -18.60 0.50 -4.99
CA VAL A 131 -19.74 0.13 -4.15
C VAL A 131 -20.34 -1.09 -4.83
N ASN A 132 -20.24 -2.26 -4.18
CA ASN A 132 -20.95 -3.43 -4.66
C ASN A 132 -22.40 -3.32 -4.18
N PRO A 133 -23.39 -3.44 -5.08
CA PRO A 133 -24.81 -3.44 -4.73
C PRO A 133 -25.18 -4.64 -3.85
#